data_AF-A0A6G5AK05-F1
#
_entry.id   AF-A0A6G5AK05-F1
#
_cell.length_a   1.000
_cell.length_b   1.000
_cell.length_c   1.000
_cell.angle_alpha   90.00
_cell.angle_beta   90.00
_cell.angle_gamma   90.00
#
_symmetry.space_group_name_H-M   'P 1'
#
loop_
_entity.id
_entity.type
_entity.pdbx_description
1 polymer ?
#
loop_
_entity_poly.entity_id
_entity_poly.type
_entity_poly.pdbx_seq_one_letter_code
_entity_poly.pdbx_strand_id
1 'polypeptide(L)'
;KRVVVSERRNRRGRCNRDIGERCTMNSDCQADLCCVWQRQAPRCQLQAEMGERCGFFLFGRSIYIGHCGCAVWGARCIGGRCR
;
A
#
# COMPACT_ATOMS: atom_id res chain seq x y z
N LYS A 1 -8.30 19.01 24.47
CA LYS A 1 -7.73 17.71 24.06
C LYS A 1 -6.63 17.97 23.01
N ARG A 2 -5.36 17.99 23.40
CA ARG A 2 -4.22 18.11 22.46
C ARG A 2 -3.52 16.76 22.43
N VAL A 3 -3.75 15.98 21.38
CA VAL A 3 -3.04 14.71 21.17
C VAL A 3 -1.73 15.06 20.47
N VAL A 4 -0.65 14.93 21.24
CA VAL A 4 0.74 15.08 20.78
C VAL A 4 1.05 13.87 19.90
N VAL A 5 1.10 14.03 18.59
CA VAL A 5 1.59 12.97 17.70
C VAL A 5 3.11 12.97 17.80
N SER A 6 3.60 12.07 18.64
CA SER A 6 5.01 11.86 18.94
C SER A 6 5.73 11.37 17.67
N GLU A 7 6.61 12.21 17.12
CA GLU A 7 7.62 11.80 16.15
C GLU A 7 8.56 10.78 16.82
N ARG A 8 8.30 9.48 16.60
CA ARG A 8 9.28 8.44 16.90
C ARG A 8 9.87 7.91 15.60
N ARG A 9 11.04 8.47 15.25
CA ARG A 9 12.07 7.80 14.46
C ARG A 9 12.31 6.40 15.05
N ASN A 10 11.87 5.35 14.37
CA ASN A 10 12.31 3.99 14.65
C ASN A 10 12.95 3.40 13.40
N ARG A 11 14.29 3.37 13.42
CA ARG A 11 15.09 2.48 12.58
C ARG A 11 14.69 1.04 12.95
N ARG A 12 14.11 0.28 12.01
CA ARG A 12 13.82 -1.17 12.09
C ARG A 12 12.56 -1.63 12.87
N GLY A 13 11.43 -0.93 12.75
CA GLY A 13 10.13 -1.45 13.21
C GLY A 13 9.20 -1.64 12.01
N ARG A 14 8.62 -2.84 11.82
CA ARG A 14 7.52 -3.05 10.86
C ARG A 14 6.43 -2.06 11.22
N CYS A 15 6.18 -1.06 10.39
CA CYS A 15 5.04 -0.19 10.65
C CYS A 15 3.81 -1.03 10.25
N ASN A 16 2.83 -1.14 11.15
CA ASN A 16 1.55 -1.81 10.88
C ASN A 16 0.49 -0.73 10.60
N ARG A 17 0.75 0.13 9.61
CA ARG A 17 -0.17 1.23 9.30
C ARG A 17 -1.47 0.72 8.71
N ASP A 18 -2.55 1.36 9.12
CA ASP A 18 -3.92 1.03 8.73
C ASP A 18 -4.31 1.66 7.38
N ILE A 19 -5.46 1.24 6.84
CA ILE A 19 -6.01 1.77 5.58
C ILE A 19 -6.14 3.30 5.66
N GLY A 20 -5.61 3.99 4.65
CA GLY A 20 -5.70 5.44 4.50
C GLY A 20 -4.61 6.22 5.23
N GLU A 21 -3.78 5.57 6.05
CA GLU A 21 -2.60 6.18 6.68
C GLU A 21 -1.49 6.42 5.65
N ARG A 22 -0.65 7.44 5.88
CA ARG A 22 0.47 7.75 5.00
C ARG A 22 1.53 6.65 5.07
N CYS A 23 2.10 6.26 3.95
CA CYS A 23 3.14 5.25 3.84
C CYS A 23 4.31 5.77 3.00
N THR A 24 5.50 5.24 3.18
CA THR A 24 6.62 5.48 2.27
C THR A 24 7.08 4.21 1.56
N MET A 25 6.62 3.04 2.01
CA MET A 25 6.88 1.74 1.39
C MET A 25 5.80 0.74 1.79
N ASN A 26 5.63 -0.34 1.02
CA ASN A 26 4.65 -1.40 1.30
C ASN A 26 4.80 -2.01 2.71
N SER A 27 6.03 -2.20 3.19
CA SER A 27 6.29 -2.76 4.53
C SER A 27 5.93 -1.82 5.69
N ASP A 28 5.49 -0.59 5.39
CA ASP A 28 4.89 0.29 6.40
C ASP A 28 3.42 -0.07 6.69
N CYS A 29 2.77 -0.83 5.81
CA CYS A 29 1.36 -1.16 5.92
C CYS A 29 1.19 -2.58 6.48
N GLN A 30 0.01 -2.89 7.00
CA GLN A 30 -0.35 -4.26 7.40
C GLN A 30 -0.24 -5.24 6.22
N ALA A 31 -0.15 -6.54 6.51
CA ALA A 31 0.18 -7.58 5.53
C ALA A 31 -0.75 -7.61 4.29
N ASP A 32 -2.03 -7.32 4.47
CA ASP A 32 -3.03 -7.31 3.39
C ASP A 32 -3.15 -5.95 2.67
N LEU A 33 -2.26 -5.02 3.00
CA LEU A 33 -2.24 -3.66 2.45
C LEU A 33 -0.98 -3.40 1.63
N CYS A 34 -1.08 -2.42 0.74
CA CYS A 34 0.07 -1.87 0.03
C CYS A 34 0.06 -0.35 0.04
N CYS A 35 1.26 0.19 -0.11
CA CYS A 35 1.48 1.61 -0.19
C CYS A 35 1.24 2.09 -1.62
N VAL A 36 0.19 2.90 -1.82
CA VAL A 36 -0.19 3.40 -3.14
C VAL A 36 -0.05 4.91 -3.22
N TRP A 37 0.64 5.36 -4.26
CA TRP A 37 0.67 6.75 -4.70
C TRP A 37 -0.37 6.96 -5.79
N GLN A 38 -1.40 7.75 -5.49
CA GLN A 38 -2.38 8.21 -6.46
C GLN A 38 -2.09 9.66 -6.87
N ARG A 39 -2.90 10.62 -6.41
CA ARG A 39 -2.73 12.06 -6.69
C ARG A 39 -2.09 12.86 -5.55
N GLN A 40 -2.09 12.31 -4.35
CA GLN A 40 -1.59 12.94 -3.12
C GLN A 40 -0.46 12.12 -2.52
N ALA A 41 -0.08 12.41 -1.28
CA ALA A 41 0.88 11.61 -0.54
C ALA A 41 0.49 10.10 -0.55
N PRO A 42 1.48 9.20 -0.68
CA PRO A 42 1.26 7.76 -0.67
C PRO A 42 0.58 7.29 0.61
N ARG A 43 -0.39 6.37 0.47
CA ARG A 43 -1.19 5.84 1.58
C ARG A 43 -1.40 4.33 1.48
N CYS A 44 -1.60 3.69 2.61
CA CYS A 44 -1.94 2.27 2.67
C CYS A 44 -3.35 2.03 2.11
N GLN A 45 -3.49 1.07 1.21
CA GLN A 45 -4.75 0.64 0.62
C GLN A 45 -4.81 -0.88 0.58
N LEU A 46 -6.03 -1.42 0.51
CA LEU A 46 -6.26 -2.84 0.33
C LEU A 46 -5.68 -3.33 -0.99
N GLN A 47 -5.13 -4.53 -0.95
CA GLN A 47 -4.79 -5.27 -2.16
C GLN A 47 -6.05 -5.55 -2.99
N ALA A 48 -5.89 -5.61 -4.31
CA ALA A 48 -6.99 -5.83 -5.23
C ALA A 48 -7.46 -7.30 -5.20
N GLU A 49 -8.76 -7.50 -5.08
CA GLU A 49 -9.38 -8.83 -5.15
C GLU A 49 -9.57 -9.28 -6.61
N MET A 50 -9.97 -10.54 -6.84
CA MET A 50 -10.24 -11.04 -8.19
C MET A 50 -11.30 -10.19 -8.91
N GLY A 51 -11.01 -9.79 -10.15
CA GLY A 51 -11.87 -8.91 -10.94
C GLY A 51 -11.71 -7.41 -10.65
N GLU A 52 -11.11 -7.04 -9.51
CA GLU A 52 -10.84 -5.65 -9.15
C GLU A 52 -9.66 -5.06 -9.94
N ARG A 53 -9.60 -3.73 -9.96
CA ARG A 53 -8.50 -3.02 -10.63
C ARG A 53 -7.21 -3.16 -9.84
N CYS A 54 -6.14 -3.49 -10.54
CA CYS A 54 -4.81 -3.64 -9.98
C CYS A 54 -3.79 -2.75 -10.70
N GLY A 55 -2.70 -2.45 -10.01
CA GLY A 55 -1.57 -1.71 -10.55
C GLY A 55 -0.37 -2.61 -10.82
N PHE A 56 0.29 -2.38 -11.96
CA PHE A 56 1.54 -3.05 -12.32
C PHE A 56 2.77 -2.19 -12.00
N PHE A 57 2.60 -0.86 -11.94
CA PHE A 57 3.72 0.07 -11.83
C PHE A 57 4.11 0.30 -10.38
N LEU A 58 5.40 0.06 -10.09
CA LEU A 58 6.03 0.31 -8.81
C LEU A 58 7.06 1.44 -8.93
N PHE A 59 6.93 2.47 -8.09
CA PHE A 59 7.97 3.45 -7.87
C PHE A 59 9.01 2.89 -6.89
N GLY A 60 10.29 2.87 -7.27
CA GLY A 60 11.38 2.46 -6.39
C GLY A 60 11.22 1.06 -5.78
N ARG A 61 10.52 0.14 -6.47
CA ARG A 61 10.18 -1.23 -6.03
C ARG A 61 9.25 -1.36 -4.81
N SER A 62 8.73 -0.27 -4.27
CA SER A 62 8.14 -0.28 -2.92
C SER A 62 6.80 0.44 -2.78
N ILE A 63 6.41 1.23 -3.79
CA ILE A 63 5.19 2.03 -3.79
C ILE A 63 4.45 1.79 -5.10
N TYR A 64 3.19 1.38 -5.03
CA TYR A 64 2.33 1.21 -6.20
C TYR A 64 1.85 2.54 -6.75
N ILE A 65 1.74 2.68 -8.07
CA ILE A 65 1.15 3.87 -8.69
C ILE A 65 -0.30 3.56 -9.09
N GLY A 66 -1.24 4.36 -8.59
CA GLY A 66 -2.66 4.26 -8.89
C GLY A 66 -3.41 3.19 -8.10
N HIS A 67 -3.02 1.91 -8.25
CA HIS A 67 -3.70 0.77 -7.64
C HIS A 67 -2.72 -0.24 -7.05
N CYS A 68 -3.16 -0.91 -6.00
CA CYS A 68 -2.45 -2.01 -5.37
C CYS A 68 -2.31 -3.25 -6.29
N GLY A 69 -1.39 -4.15 -5.95
CA GLY A 69 -1.31 -5.48 -6.54
C GLY A 69 -2.45 -6.40 -6.11
N CYS A 70 -2.50 -7.60 -6.68
CA CYS A 70 -3.53 -8.59 -6.35
C CYS A 70 -3.25 -9.29 -5.02
N ALA A 71 -4.28 -9.43 -4.18
CA ALA A 71 -4.19 -10.06 -2.85
C ALA A 71 -4.00 -11.57 -2.91
N VAL A 72 -4.62 -12.21 -3.90
CA VAL A 72 -4.72 -13.67 -3.96
C VAL A 72 -3.42 -14.27 -4.50
N TRP A 73 -2.87 -15.24 -3.75
CA TRP A 73 -1.71 -16.01 -4.18
C TRP A 73 -1.98 -16.71 -5.51
N GLY A 74 -1.23 -16.33 -6.55
CA GLY A 74 -1.40 -16.84 -7.91
C GLY A 74 -2.18 -15.91 -8.85
N ALA A 75 -2.89 -14.92 -8.31
CA ALA A 75 -3.55 -13.91 -9.14
C ALA A 75 -2.53 -12.94 -9.73
N ARG A 76 -2.69 -12.63 -11.02
CA ARG A 76 -1.85 -11.69 -11.75
C ARG A 76 -2.68 -10.51 -12.21
N CYS A 77 -2.03 -9.35 -12.25
CA CYS A 77 -2.62 -8.16 -12.85
C CYS A 77 -2.56 -8.26 -14.37
N ILE A 78 -3.66 -8.69 -15.01
CA ILE A 78 -3.76 -8.88 -16.46
C ILE A 78 -4.75 -7.86 -17.02
N GLY A 79 -4.28 -6.96 -17.90
CA GLY A 79 -5.12 -5.91 -18.47
C GLY A 79 -5.67 -4.93 -17.41
N GLY A 80 -4.94 -4.73 -16.30
CA GLY A 80 -5.34 -3.84 -15.21
C GLY A 80 -6.38 -4.42 -14.25
N ARG A 81 -6.65 -5.73 -14.31
CA ARG A 81 -7.51 -6.45 -13.35
C ARG A 81 -6.85 -7.71 -12.81
N CYS A 82 -7.18 -8.08 -11.58
CA CYS A 82 -6.73 -9.35 -11.00
C CYS A 82 -7.45 -10.53 -11.64
N ARG A 83 -6.67 -11.51 -12.08
CA ARG A 83 -7.11 -12.76 -12.71
C ARG A 83 -6.24 -13.93 -12.28
#